data_AF-A0A7V1GUD9-F1
#
_entry.id   AF-A0A7V1GUD9-F1
#
_cell.length_a   1.000
_cell.length_b   1.000
_cell.length_c   1.000
_cell.angle_alpha   90.00
_cell.angle_beta   90.00
_cell.angle_gamma   90.00
#
_symmetry.space_group_name_H-M   'P 1'
#
loop_
_entity.id
_entity.type
_entity.pdbx_description
1 polymer ?
#
loop_
_entity_poly.entity_id
_entity_poly.type
_entity_poly.pdbx_seq_one_letter_code
_entity_poly.pdbx_strand_id
1 'polypeptide(L)'
;MISKTKEKHKAITLRKKGSSYNEILRLVPVAKSTLSLWLRDVGLAKCQRQKLTEKRKNAQLKAQQACREKRIQITEQIKSQAIKEIGNINKRELWLIGTALYWAEGTKQKETNISEQVSFSNSDPKMIALFLKWLYNIYHLTPNDIKVRLH
;
A
#
# COMPACT_ATOMS: atom_id res chain seq x y z
N MET A 1 -34.81 26.34 24.80
CA MET A 1 -34.32 25.15 24.09
C MET A 1 -35.45 24.13 24.00
N ILE A 2 -35.87 23.73 22.80
CA ILE A 2 -36.89 22.68 22.63
C ILE A 2 -36.28 21.36 23.15
N SER A 3 -36.85 20.83 24.24
CA SER A 3 -36.40 19.56 24.82
C SER A 3 -36.80 18.40 23.91
N LYS A 4 -35.85 17.88 23.14
CA LYS A 4 -36.00 16.66 22.32
C LYS A 4 -35.99 15.39 23.17
N THR A 5 -36.95 15.29 24.09
CA THR A 5 -36.99 14.25 25.13
C THR A 5 -37.23 12.86 24.56
N LYS A 6 -38.04 12.76 23.50
CA LYS A 6 -38.35 11.49 22.80
C LYS A 6 -37.13 10.94 22.07
N GLU A 7 -36.42 11.82 21.37
CA GLU A 7 -35.18 11.51 20.64
C GLU A 7 -34.07 11.09 21.59
N LYS A 8 -33.94 11.78 22.74
CA LYS A 8 -32.98 11.42 23.79
C LYS A 8 -33.26 10.02 24.34
N HIS A 9 -34.51 9.70 24.68
CA HIS A 9 -34.89 8.36 25.12
C HIS A 9 -34.60 7.30 24.06
N LYS A 10 -34.99 7.55 22.81
CA LYS A 10 -34.72 6.64 21.69
C LYS A 10 -33.21 6.39 21.51
N ALA A 11 -32.40 7.45 21.58
CA ALA A 11 -30.94 7.36 21.50
C ALA A 11 -30.34 6.52 22.63
N ILE A 12 -30.78 6.72 23.88
CA ILE A 12 -30.31 5.95 25.04
C ILE A 12 -30.68 4.47 24.90
N THR A 13 -31.91 4.16 24.50
CA THR A 13 -32.35 2.77 24.29
C THR A 13 -31.55 2.09 23.20
N LEU A 14 -31.31 2.75 22.06
CA LEU A 14 -30.48 2.22 20.99
C LEU A 14 -29.02 2.04 21.46
N ARG A 15 -28.49 2.99 22.22
CA ARG A 15 -27.14 2.90 22.77
C ARG A 15 -27.00 1.69 23.69
N LYS A 16 -27.95 1.52 24.63
CA LYS A 16 -28.04 0.35 25.53
C LYS A 16 -28.35 -0.96 24.81
N LYS A 17 -28.73 -0.96 23.53
CA LYS A 17 -28.80 -2.18 22.70
C LYS A 17 -27.47 -2.50 22.00
N GLY A 18 -26.46 -1.64 22.15
CA GLY A 18 -25.14 -1.79 21.53
C GLY A 18 -24.98 -1.06 20.21
N SER A 19 -25.90 -0.15 19.83
CA SER A 19 -25.72 0.68 18.63
C SER A 19 -24.59 1.71 18.81
N SER A 20 -23.83 1.94 17.75
CA SER A 20 -22.82 2.99 17.63
C SER A 20 -23.47 4.36 17.40
N TYR A 21 -22.73 5.43 17.64
CA TYR A 21 -23.25 6.81 17.47
C TYR A 21 -23.70 7.06 16.03
N ASN A 22 -22.97 6.56 15.03
CA ASN A 22 -23.31 6.72 13.61
C ASN A 22 -24.57 5.92 13.22
N GLU A 23 -24.86 4.81 13.90
CA GLU A 23 -26.13 4.08 13.69
C GLU A 23 -27.30 4.81 14.33
N ILE A 24 -27.08 5.38 15.52
CA ILE A 24 -28.10 6.16 16.21
C ILE A 24 -28.42 7.44 15.42
N LEU A 25 -27.42 8.15 14.88
CA LEU A 25 -27.62 9.35 14.04
C LEU A 25 -28.43 9.08 12.78
N ARG A 26 -28.36 7.87 12.21
CA ARG A 26 -29.19 7.48 11.06
C ARG A 26 -30.67 7.30 11.43
N LEU A 27 -30.98 7.02 12.68
CA LEU A 27 -32.33 6.75 13.19
C LEU A 27 -32.92 7.89 14.03
N VAL A 28 -32.06 8.81 14.47
CA VAL A 28 -32.37 9.94 15.34
C VAL A 28 -31.70 11.18 14.75
N PRO A 29 -32.45 12.03 14.02
CA PRO A 29 -31.90 13.20 13.32
C PRO A 29 -31.62 14.34 14.31
N VAL A 30 -30.45 14.28 14.94
CA VAL A 30 -29.93 15.30 15.86
C VAL A 30 -28.48 15.61 15.51
N ALA A 31 -28.01 16.79 15.94
CA ALA A 31 -26.60 17.13 15.77
C ALA A 31 -25.71 16.14 16.52
N LYS A 32 -24.54 15.83 15.95
CA LYS A 32 -23.56 14.90 16.55
C LYS A 32 -23.12 15.36 17.94
N SER A 33 -22.96 16.67 18.15
CA SER A 33 -22.66 17.29 19.45
C SER A 33 -23.76 17.02 20.47
N THR A 34 -25.03 17.18 20.08
CA THR A 34 -26.21 16.88 20.92
C THR A 34 -26.26 15.41 21.32
N LEU A 35 -26.08 14.50 20.36
CA LEU A 35 -26.04 13.06 20.65
C LEU A 35 -24.91 12.70 21.60
N SER A 36 -23.73 13.30 21.40
CA SER A 36 -22.58 13.07 22.27
C SER A 36 -22.79 13.55 23.69
N LEU A 37 -23.50 14.67 23.87
CA LEU A 37 -23.88 15.16 25.19
C LEU A 37 -24.85 14.20 25.87
N TRP A 38 -25.87 13.71 25.15
CA TRP A 38 -26.89 12.80 25.69
C TRP A 38 -26.36 11.42 26.08
N LEU A 39 -25.38 10.91 25.35
CA LEU A 39 -24.84 9.57 25.54
C LEU A 39 -23.56 9.53 26.39
N ARG A 40 -23.06 10.69 26.84
CA ARG A 40 -21.81 10.82 27.62
C ARG A 40 -21.79 9.90 28.84
N ASP A 41 -22.90 9.91 29.58
CA ASP A 41 -23.02 9.17 30.85
C ASP A 41 -23.68 7.80 30.68
N VAL A 42 -23.97 7.39 29.44
CA VAL A 42 -24.62 6.10 29.15
C VAL A 42 -23.56 5.00 29.10
N GLY A 43 -23.42 4.29 30.22
CA GLY A 43 -22.62 3.08 30.31
C GLY A 43 -23.11 1.99 29.34
N LEU A 44 -22.15 1.29 28.72
CA LEU A 44 -22.39 0.05 27.99
C LEU A 44 -21.92 -1.16 28.79
N ALA A 45 -22.70 -2.24 28.74
CA ALA A 45 -22.28 -3.54 29.24
C ALA A 45 -21.04 -4.07 28.49
N LYS A 46 -20.21 -4.90 29.14
CA LYS A 46 -18.99 -5.47 28.56
C LYS A 46 -19.24 -6.16 27.22
N CYS A 47 -20.30 -6.97 27.13
CA CYS A 47 -20.69 -7.66 25.90
C CYS A 47 -21.03 -6.70 24.75
N GLN A 48 -21.64 -5.55 25.03
CA GLN A 48 -21.99 -4.54 24.02
C GLN A 48 -20.76 -3.78 23.55
N ARG A 49 -19.82 -3.49 24.45
CA ARG A 49 -18.52 -2.92 24.09
C ARG A 49 -17.74 -3.87 23.18
N GLN A 50 -17.68 -5.15 23.53
CA GLN A 50 -17.01 -6.18 22.72
C GLN A 50 -17.62 -6.28 21.32
N LYS A 51 -18.96 -6.39 21.20
CA LYS A 51 -19.65 -6.40 19.90
C LYS A 51 -19.31 -5.19 19.04
N LEU A 52 -19.23 -4.00 19.62
CA LEU A 52 -18.84 -2.78 18.91
C LEU A 52 -17.39 -2.81 18.44
N THR A 53 -16.48 -3.31 19.28
CA THR A 53 -15.06 -3.49 18.94
C THR A 53 -14.89 -4.48 17.80
N GLU A 54 -15.53 -5.65 17.87
CA GLU A 54 -15.51 -6.66 16.80
C GLU A 54 -16.07 -6.10 15.50
N LYS A 55 -17.19 -5.37 15.55
CA LYS A 55 -17.76 -4.72 14.38
C LYS A 55 -16.79 -3.73 13.73
N ARG A 56 -16.08 -2.93 14.53
CA ARG A 56 -15.05 -2.01 14.03
C ARG A 56 -13.88 -2.77 13.40
N LYS A 57 -13.39 -3.82 14.05
CA LYS A 57 -12.31 -4.67 13.53
C LYS A 57 -12.70 -5.30 12.20
N ASN A 58 -13.90 -5.86 12.10
CA ASN A 58 -14.39 -6.47 10.87
C ASN A 58 -14.56 -5.44 9.74
N ALA A 59 -15.05 -4.24 10.05
CA ALA A 59 -15.12 -3.16 9.07
C ALA A 59 -13.72 -2.72 8.59
N GLN A 60 -12.75 -2.64 9.50
CA GLN A 60 -11.36 -2.33 9.16
C GLN A 60 -10.73 -3.40 8.26
N LEU A 61 -10.92 -4.68 8.58
CA LEU A 61 -10.42 -5.79 7.76
C LEU A 61 -11.02 -5.75 6.35
N LYS A 62 -12.33 -5.53 6.23
CA LYS A 62 -13.00 -5.39 4.92
C LYS A 62 -12.46 -4.19 4.13
N ALA A 63 -12.25 -3.05 4.79
CA ALA A 63 -11.65 -1.88 4.14
C ALA A 63 -10.22 -2.16 3.68
N GLN A 64 -9.41 -2.84 4.49
CA GLN A 64 -8.05 -3.24 4.11
C GLN A 64 -8.05 -4.20 2.92
N GLN A 65 -8.96 -5.17 2.89
CA GLN A 65 -9.14 -6.08 1.75
C GLN A 65 -9.52 -5.32 0.47
N ALA A 66 -10.53 -4.45 0.53
CA ALA A 66 -10.94 -3.65 -0.62
C ALA A 66 -9.82 -2.74 -1.14
N CYS A 67 -9.06 -2.10 -0.24
CA CYS A 67 -7.88 -1.31 -0.62
C CYS A 67 -6.78 -2.17 -1.27
N ARG A 68 -6.54 -3.38 -0.74
CA ARG A 68 -5.57 -4.33 -1.30
C ARG A 68 -5.98 -4.77 -2.71
N GLU A 69 -7.23 -5.18 -2.89
CA GLU A 69 -7.77 -5.62 -4.18
C GLU A 69 -7.69 -4.49 -5.22
N LYS A 70 -8.13 -3.28 -4.84
CA LYS A 70 -8.02 -2.10 -5.70
C LYS A 70 -6.57 -1.82 -6.11
N ARG A 71 -5.62 -1.91 -5.16
CA ARG A 71 -4.19 -1.73 -5.46
C ARG A 71 -3.67 -2.79 -6.44
N ILE A 72 -4.06 -4.05 -6.28
CA ILE A 72 -3.65 -5.14 -7.17
C ILE A 72 -4.17 -4.86 -8.59
N GLN A 73 -5.47 -4.56 -8.72
CA GLN A 73 -6.10 -4.26 -10.01
C GLN A 73 -5.43 -3.06 -10.71
N ILE A 74 -5.21 -1.95 -9.99
CA ILE A 74 -4.53 -0.77 -10.54
C ILE A 74 -3.10 -1.11 -10.96
N THR A 75 -2.37 -1.87 -10.14
CA THR A 75 -0.99 -2.28 -10.47
C THR A 75 -0.96 -3.13 -11.74
N GLU A 76 -1.88 -4.08 -11.90
CA GLU A 76 -1.99 -4.92 -13.08
C GLU A 76 -2.35 -4.11 -14.33
N GLN A 77 -3.29 -3.17 -14.20
CA GLN A 77 -3.64 -2.24 -15.27
C GLN A 77 -2.44 -1.41 -15.72
N ILE A 78 -1.74 -0.77 -14.77
CA ILE A 78 -0.53 0.01 -15.07
C ILE A 78 0.53 -0.85 -15.76
N LYS A 79 0.80 -2.06 -15.25
CA LYS A 79 1.77 -2.97 -15.86
C LYS A 79 1.37 -3.37 -17.28
N SER A 80 0.12 -3.76 -17.48
CA SER A 80 -0.37 -4.17 -18.80
C SER A 80 -0.33 -3.03 -19.81
N GLN A 81 -0.63 -1.80 -19.37
CA GLN A 81 -0.56 -0.61 -20.20
C GLN A 81 0.89 -0.25 -20.54
N ALA A 82 1.78 -0.26 -19.54
CA ALA A 82 3.21 0.00 -19.74
C ALA A 82 3.85 -1.00 -20.71
N ILE A 83 3.47 -2.28 -20.66
CA ILE A 83 3.95 -3.30 -21.61
C ILE A 83 3.55 -2.93 -23.04
N LYS A 84 2.33 -2.44 -23.26
CA LYS A 84 1.84 -2.03 -24.58
C LYS A 84 2.53 -0.74 -25.07
N GLU A 85 2.76 0.21 -24.18
CA GLU A 85 3.41 1.49 -24.50
C GLU A 85 4.88 1.33 -24.86
N ILE A 86 5.60 0.48 -24.11
CA ILE A 86 7.03 0.23 -24.35
C ILE A 86 7.21 -0.68 -25.57
N GLY A 87 6.39 -1.72 -25.72
CA GLY A 87 6.54 -2.70 -26.79
C GLY A 87 7.87 -3.46 -26.72
N ASN A 88 8.49 -3.69 -27.88
CA ASN A 88 9.75 -4.42 -27.97
C ASN A 88 10.95 -3.49 -27.77
N ILE A 89 11.82 -3.85 -26.82
CA ILE A 89 13.06 -3.10 -26.54
C ILE A 89 14.12 -3.44 -27.59
N ASN A 90 14.56 -2.43 -28.34
CA ASN A 90 15.64 -2.56 -29.31
C ASN A 90 17.04 -2.45 -28.66
N LYS A 91 18.10 -2.66 -29.44
CA LYS A 91 19.49 -2.65 -28.94
C LYS A 91 19.88 -1.29 -28.32
N ARG A 92 19.45 -0.17 -28.92
CA ARG A 92 19.75 1.18 -28.42
C ARG A 92 19.03 1.46 -27.10
N GLU A 93 17.77 1.06 -26.98
CA GLU A 93 17.00 1.23 -25.75
C GLU A 93 17.58 0.37 -24.63
N LEU A 94 17.92 -0.89 -24.91
CA LEU A 94 18.58 -1.75 -23.94
C LEU A 94 19.91 -1.14 -23.49
N TRP A 95 20.69 -0.58 -24.42
CA TRP A 95 21.94 0.11 -24.09
C TRP A 95 21.71 1.28 -23.11
N LEU A 96 20.76 2.16 -23.41
CA LEU A 96 20.43 3.31 -22.55
C LEU A 96 19.91 2.89 -21.17
N ILE A 97 19.02 1.91 -21.12
CA ILE A 97 18.45 1.38 -19.87
C ILE A 97 19.57 0.82 -19.00
N GLY A 98 20.45 -0.02 -19.55
CA GLY A 98 21.54 -0.61 -18.78
C GLY A 98 22.56 0.41 -18.31
N THR A 99 22.88 1.42 -19.14
CA THR A 99 23.74 2.55 -18.73
C THR A 99 23.12 3.33 -17.58
N ALA A 100 21.82 3.63 -17.64
CA ALA A 100 21.10 4.32 -16.57
C ALA A 100 21.05 3.48 -15.28
N LEU A 101 20.82 2.17 -15.39
CA LEU A 101 20.86 1.24 -14.26
C LEU A 101 22.24 1.20 -13.61
N TYR A 102 23.31 1.10 -14.40
CA TYR A 102 24.67 1.16 -13.89
C TYR A 102 24.96 2.49 -13.19
N TRP A 103 24.47 3.59 -13.75
CA TRP A 103 24.67 4.91 -13.13
C TRP A 103 23.95 5.06 -11.78
N ALA A 104 22.76 4.45 -11.64
CA ALA A 104 21.95 4.50 -10.44
C ALA A 104 22.44 3.56 -9.33
N GLU A 105 22.73 2.30 -9.66
CA GLU A 105 22.94 1.20 -8.70
C GLU A 105 24.31 0.54 -8.83
N GLY A 106 25.10 0.93 -9.83
CA GLY A 106 26.45 0.41 -10.05
C GLY A 106 27.48 1.00 -9.10
N THR A 107 28.59 0.28 -8.93
CA THR A 107 29.74 0.79 -8.18
C THR A 107 30.35 2.00 -8.87
N LYS A 108 30.66 3.03 -8.07
CA LYS A 108 31.33 4.25 -8.53
C LYS A 108 32.79 4.20 -8.14
N GLN A 109 33.65 4.33 -9.15
CA GLN A 109 35.08 4.46 -8.95
C GLN A 109 35.38 5.64 -8.02
N LYS A 110 36.19 5.40 -7.00
CA LYS A 110 36.70 6.44 -6.10
C LYS A 110 38.13 6.78 -6.52
N GLU A 111 38.57 8.01 -6.23
CA GLU A 111 39.96 8.44 -6.52
C GLU A 111 41.01 7.48 -5.90
N THR A 112 40.66 6.83 -4.81
CA THR A 112 41.51 5.85 -4.10
C THR A 112 41.45 4.43 -4.65
N ASN A 113 40.55 4.12 -5.60
CA ASN A 113 40.40 2.79 -6.17
C ASN A 113 40.09 2.85 -7.67
N ILE A 114 41.15 2.89 -8.47
CA ILE A 114 41.13 3.18 -9.91
C ILE A 114 40.80 1.93 -10.76
N SER A 115 40.62 0.77 -10.12
CA SER A 115 40.43 -0.53 -10.76
C SER A 115 39.18 -1.26 -10.26
N GLU A 116 38.09 -0.54 -9.95
CA GLU A 116 36.84 -1.19 -9.58
C GLU A 116 36.26 -1.97 -10.75
N GLN A 117 35.97 -3.25 -10.50
CA GLN A 117 35.18 -4.06 -11.42
C GLN A 117 33.77 -3.47 -11.53
N VAL A 118 33.16 -3.63 -12.70
CA VAL A 118 31.73 -3.34 -12.88
C VAL A 118 30.95 -4.25 -11.93
N SER A 119 30.36 -3.66 -10.90
CA SER A 119 29.53 -4.37 -9.93
C SER A 119 28.16 -3.69 -9.86
N PHE A 120 27.13 -4.53 -9.73
CA PHE A 120 25.74 -4.13 -9.65
C PHE A 120 25.05 -5.03 -8.61
N SER A 121 24.42 -4.40 -7.62
CA SER A 121 23.72 -5.10 -6.54
C SER A 121 22.32 -4.56 -6.42
N ASN A 122 21.32 -5.44 -6.34
CA ASN A 122 19.94 -5.02 -6.14
C ASN A 122 19.12 -6.15 -5.49
N SER A 123 18.13 -5.80 -4.67
CA SER A 123 17.23 -6.78 -4.07
C SER A 123 16.18 -7.33 -5.06
N ASP A 124 15.92 -6.66 -6.19
CA ASP A 124 15.01 -7.13 -7.22
C ASP A 124 15.74 -8.03 -8.25
N PRO A 125 15.44 -9.34 -8.31
CA PRO A 125 16.05 -10.25 -9.27
C PRO A 125 15.77 -9.88 -10.73
N LYS A 126 14.68 -9.16 -11.04
CA LYS A 126 14.38 -8.70 -12.41
C LYS A 126 15.32 -7.59 -12.86
N MET A 127 15.73 -6.71 -11.94
CA MET A 127 16.73 -5.68 -12.25
C MET A 127 18.09 -6.32 -12.54
N ILE A 128 18.49 -7.31 -11.73
CA ILE A 128 19.72 -8.09 -11.99
C ILE A 128 19.64 -8.79 -13.36
N ALA A 129 18.53 -9.46 -13.66
CA ALA A 129 18.36 -10.15 -14.94
C ALA A 129 18.42 -9.19 -16.15
N LEU A 130 17.84 -7.99 -16.03
CA LEU A 130 17.92 -6.97 -17.06
C LEU A 130 19.36 -6.44 -17.23
N PHE A 131 20.07 -6.24 -16.12
CA PHE A 131 21.48 -5.83 -16.13
C PHE A 131 22.37 -6.88 -16.81
N LEU A 132 22.18 -8.17 -16.51
CA LEU A 132 22.88 -9.26 -17.19
C LEU A 132 22.55 -9.29 -18.69
N LYS A 133 21.28 -9.14 -19.06
CA LYS A 133 20.86 -9.07 -20.48
C LYS A 133 21.54 -7.92 -21.21
N TRP A 134 21.72 -6.77 -20.55
CA TRP A 134 22.48 -5.66 -21.09
C TRP A 134 23.95 -6.01 -21.32
N LEU A 135 24.63 -6.57 -20.32
CA LEU A 135 26.03 -7.01 -20.44
C LEU A 135 26.23 -8.01 -21.59
N TYR A 136 25.36 -9.02 -21.70
CA TYR A 136 25.46 -10.04 -22.73
C TYR A 136 25.15 -9.51 -24.14
N ASN A 137 24.09 -8.71 -24.29
CA ASN A 137 23.62 -8.32 -25.63
C ASN A 137 24.32 -7.08 -26.19
N ILE A 138 24.83 -6.20 -25.33
CA ILE A 138 25.51 -4.97 -25.73
C ILE A 138 27.02 -5.17 -25.76
N TYR A 139 27.59 -5.75 -24.70
CA TYR A 139 29.04 -5.89 -24.54
C TYR A 139 29.55 -7.30 -24.84
N HIS A 140 28.67 -8.24 -25.19
CA HIS A 140 29.04 -9.60 -25.61
C HIS A 140 29.83 -10.37 -24.54
N LEU A 141 29.60 -10.04 -23.26
CA LEU A 141 30.17 -10.81 -22.16
C LEU A 141 29.57 -12.21 -22.11
N THR A 142 30.30 -13.13 -21.51
CA THR A 142 29.89 -14.51 -21.29
C THR A 142 29.70 -14.76 -19.78
N PRO A 143 29.02 -15.85 -19.38
CA PRO A 143 28.89 -16.21 -17.97
C PRO A 143 30.24 -16.35 -17.24
N ASN A 144 31.32 -16.71 -17.96
CA ASN A 144 32.67 -16.83 -17.39
C ASN A 144 33.28 -15.48 -16.99
N ASP A 145 32.79 -14.38 -17.58
CA ASP A 145 33.23 -13.02 -17.26
C ASP A 145 32.52 -12.46 -16.01
N ILE A 146 31.48 -13.15 -15.51
CA ILE A 146 30.60 -12.65 -14.46
C ILE A 146 30.79 -13.44 -13.17
N LYS A 147 31.00 -12.72 -12.07
CA LYS A 147 31.06 -13.28 -10.71
C LYS A 147 29.81 -12.88 -9.94
N VAL A 148 29.08 -13.87 -9.43
CA VAL A 148 27.90 -13.66 -8.58
C VAL A 148 28.27 -13.88 -7.13
N ARG A 149 27.81 -13.00 -6.24
CA ARG A 149 27.97 -13.11 -4.79
C ARG A 149 26.64 -12.78 -4.11
N LEU A 150 26.36 -13.46 -3.02
CA LEU A 150 25.29 -13.09 -2.09
C LEU A 150 25.92 -12.31 -0.94
N HIS A 151 25.33 -11.17 -0.61
CA HIS A 151 25.72 -10.31 0.50
C HIS A 151 24.70 -10.41 1.63
#